data_AF-A0A2V1CMG9-F1
#
_entry.id   AF-A0A2V1CMG9-F1
#
_cell.length_a   1.000
_cell.length_b   1.000
_cell.length_c   1.000
_cell.angle_alpha   90.00
_cell.angle_beta   90.00
_cell.angle_gamma   90.00
#
_symmetry.space_group_name_H-M   'P 1'
#
loop_
_entity.id
_entity.type
_entity.pdbx_description
1 polymer ?
#
loop_
_entity_poly.entity_id
_entity_poly.type
_entity_poly.pdbx_seq_one_letter_code
_entity_poly.pdbx_strand_id
1 'polypeptide(L)'
;MAPSATADLPTPSALGENLQASKPNLSSSPHPAHLHNLATQVAHDLQYQHDWRAISIHTHSPLTNDPLPRPLVSGLPPKRAYTHPDEQVEILKAEHKTGERIEQRPEREWVLPTQLQEKMSLKKFAAVFDALSTVPPGGEEEEGADGAEGEREKNVGWQWQGTNRQKRILLATLHDDSTVVYYIMHDGIVKPRQN
;
A
#
# COMPACT_ATOMS: atom_id res chain seq x y z
N MET A 1 14.94 -7.81 57.30
CA MET A 1 14.43 -6.72 56.45
C MET A 1 14.74 -7.09 55.02
N ALA A 2 13.73 -7.39 54.20
CA ALA A 2 13.92 -7.64 52.77
C ALA A 2 13.95 -6.30 52.03
N PRO A 3 14.84 -6.11 51.03
CA PRO A 3 14.88 -4.87 50.26
C PRO A 3 13.63 -4.77 49.40
N SER A 4 13.02 -3.58 49.42
CA SER A 4 11.84 -3.24 48.62
C SER A 4 12.21 -3.24 47.14
N ALA A 5 11.63 -4.15 46.36
CA ALA A 5 11.76 -4.14 44.91
C ALA A 5 11.08 -2.87 44.37
N THR A 6 11.87 -1.90 43.95
CA THR A 6 11.41 -0.77 43.14
C THR A 6 10.93 -1.33 41.81
N ALA A 7 9.61 -1.26 41.57
CA ALA A 7 8.96 -1.71 40.36
C ALA A 7 9.24 -0.73 39.21
N ASP A 8 10.47 -0.70 38.71
CA ASP A 8 10.74 -0.11 37.40
C ASP A 8 10.24 -1.09 36.34
N LEU A 9 9.19 -0.68 35.62
CA LEU A 9 8.69 -1.43 34.48
C LEU A 9 9.79 -1.48 33.41
N PRO A 10 9.97 -2.63 32.72
CA PRO A 10 10.95 -2.72 31.64
C PRO A 10 10.61 -1.72 30.52
N THR A 11 11.64 -1.20 29.85
CA THR A 11 11.49 -0.32 28.70
C THR A 11 10.60 -0.98 27.63
N PRO A 12 9.62 -0.25 27.07
CA PRO A 12 8.74 -0.80 26.05
C PRO A 12 9.53 -1.23 24.81
N SER A 13 9.07 -2.27 24.13
CA SER A 13 9.61 -2.64 22.82
C SER A 13 9.20 -1.61 21.76
N ALA A 14 9.92 -1.54 20.64
CA ALA A 14 9.59 -0.65 19.53
C ALA A 14 8.13 -0.81 19.05
N LEU A 15 7.61 -2.05 19.03
CA LEU A 15 6.20 -2.31 18.73
C LEU A 15 5.27 -1.76 19.82
N GLY A 16 5.64 -1.91 21.09
CA GLY A 16 4.89 -1.34 22.22
C GLY A 16 4.82 0.18 22.19
N GLU A 17 5.93 0.85 21.86
CA GLU A 17 5.98 2.31 21.65
C GLU A 17 5.08 2.73 20.50
N ASN A 18 5.13 2.02 19.37
CA ASN A 18 4.32 2.33 18.19
C ASN A 18 2.81 2.16 18.47
N LEU A 19 2.43 1.09 19.18
CA LEU A 19 1.05 0.87 19.62
C LEU A 19 0.59 1.93 20.63
N GLN A 20 1.48 2.43 21.49
CA GLN A 20 1.13 3.52 22.40
C GLN A 20 0.97 4.86 21.67
N ALA A 21 1.86 5.14 20.71
CA ALA A 21 1.80 6.32 19.86
C ALA A 21 0.56 6.35 18.96
N SER A 22 0.02 5.18 18.58
CA SER A 22 -1.20 5.10 17.76
C SER A 22 -2.50 5.28 18.57
N LYS A 23 -2.50 5.10 19.90
CA LYS A 23 -3.67 5.30 20.78
C LYS A 23 -4.55 6.54 20.48
N PRO A 24 -4.02 7.76 20.27
CA PRO A 24 -4.85 8.91 19.93
C PRO A 24 -5.65 8.70 18.62
N ASN A 25 -5.05 8.04 17.62
CA ASN A 25 -5.70 7.75 16.35
C ASN A 25 -6.77 6.66 16.49
N LEU A 26 -6.58 5.70 17.41
CA LEU A 26 -7.58 4.68 17.72
C LEU A 26 -8.88 5.30 18.28
N SER A 27 -8.77 6.30 19.16
CA SER A 27 -9.95 6.92 19.81
C SER A 27 -10.85 7.69 18.84
N SER A 28 -10.32 8.13 17.70
CA SER A 28 -11.05 8.85 16.66
C SER A 28 -11.43 7.98 15.46
N SER A 29 -11.05 6.69 15.45
CA SER A 29 -11.22 5.82 14.29
C SER A 29 -12.60 5.14 14.28
N PRO A 30 -13.26 5.03 13.11
CA PRO A 30 -14.46 4.19 12.98
C PRO A 30 -14.16 2.68 13.04
N HIS A 31 -12.88 2.30 13.08
CA HIS A 31 -12.41 0.92 12.99
C HIS A 31 -12.07 0.31 14.35
N PRO A 32 -12.28 -1.01 14.53
CA PRO A 32 -11.78 -1.73 15.71
C PRO A 32 -10.26 -1.56 15.91
N ALA A 33 -9.86 -1.46 17.18
CA ALA A 33 -8.46 -1.26 17.59
C ALA A 33 -7.47 -2.26 16.96
N HIS A 34 -7.85 -3.54 16.87
CA HIS A 34 -6.98 -4.58 16.32
C HIS A 34 -6.67 -4.38 14.83
N LEU A 35 -7.60 -3.84 14.04
CA LEU A 35 -7.36 -3.54 12.62
C LEU A 35 -6.42 -2.35 12.46
N HIS A 36 -6.52 -1.36 13.35
CA HIS A 36 -5.59 -0.24 13.35
C HIS A 36 -4.18 -0.72 13.71
N ASN A 37 -4.05 -1.55 14.75
CA ASN A 37 -2.77 -2.14 15.15
C ASN A 37 -2.15 -2.96 14.03
N LEU A 38 -2.96 -3.75 13.31
CA LEU A 38 -2.50 -4.49 12.14
C LEU A 38 -1.98 -3.56 11.03
N ALA A 39 -2.71 -2.47 10.73
CA ALA A 39 -2.27 -1.48 9.76
C ALA A 39 -0.98 -0.76 10.20
N THR A 40 -0.86 -0.42 11.49
CA THR A 40 0.35 0.18 12.07
C THR A 40 1.55 -0.77 11.97
N GLN A 41 1.35 -2.06 12.25
CA GLN A 41 2.42 -3.05 12.16
C GLN A 41 2.90 -3.23 10.71
N VAL A 42 1.97 -3.34 9.76
CA VAL A 42 2.32 -3.41 8.32
C VAL A 42 2.98 -2.11 7.85
N ALA A 43 2.51 -0.94 8.30
CA ALA A 43 3.15 0.34 7.97
C ALA A 43 4.58 0.43 8.49
N HIS A 44 4.83 -0.03 9.71
CA HIS A 44 6.16 -0.12 10.29
C HIS A 44 7.06 -1.07 9.48
N ASP A 45 6.55 -2.24 9.10
CA ASP A 45 7.28 -3.21 8.28
C ASP A 45 7.69 -2.61 6.92
N LEU A 46 6.74 -1.99 6.22
CA LEU A 46 6.98 -1.29 4.97
C LEU A 46 8.07 -0.22 5.10
N GLN A 47 8.02 0.58 6.18
CA GLN A 47 8.95 1.68 6.41
C GLN A 47 10.37 1.20 6.66
N TYR A 48 10.54 0.23 7.57
CA TYR A 48 11.84 -0.10 8.13
C TYR A 48 12.47 -1.36 7.54
N GLN A 49 11.68 -2.28 6.96
CA GLN A 49 12.20 -3.47 6.30
C GLN A 49 12.21 -3.35 4.78
N HIS A 50 11.29 -2.56 4.21
CA HIS A 50 11.15 -2.40 2.76
C HIS A 50 11.50 -1.01 2.24
N ASP A 51 11.99 -0.10 3.09
CA ASP A 51 12.39 1.27 2.76
C ASP A 51 11.30 2.10 2.06
N TRP A 52 10.03 1.83 2.36
CA TRP A 52 8.93 2.63 1.83
C TRP A 52 8.92 4.02 2.47
N ARG A 53 8.55 5.01 1.65
CA ARG A 53 8.50 6.42 2.06
C ARG A 53 7.09 6.98 1.97
N ALA A 54 6.90 8.12 2.63
CA ALA A 54 5.64 8.88 2.62
C ALA A 54 4.41 8.01 2.96
N ILE A 55 4.57 7.12 3.96
CA ILE A 55 3.55 6.16 4.36
C ILE A 55 2.41 6.89 5.09
N SER A 56 1.17 6.56 4.75
CA SER A 56 -0.03 7.08 5.39
C SER A 56 -1.07 5.99 5.61
N ILE A 57 -1.78 6.06 6.73
CA ILE A 57 -2.87 5.15 7.08
C ILE A 57 -4.19 5.84 6.75
N HIS A 58 -5.01 5.21 5.92
CA HIS A 58 -6.30 5.71 5.44
C HIS A 58 -7.43 4.99 6.16
N THR A 59 -8.34 5.75 6.74
CA THR A 59 -9.54 5.23 7.42
C THR A 59 -10.83 5.55 6.67
N HIS A 60 -10.77 6.52 5.75
CA HIS A 60 -11.87 7.00 4.92
C HIS A 60 -11.51 6.87 3.45
N SER A 61 -12.52 6.70 2.61
CA SER A 61 -12.37 6.58 1.16
C SER A 61 -11.90 7.91 0.58
N PRO A 62 -10.90 7.92 -0.32
CA PRO A 62 -10.51 9.13 -1.03
C PRO A 62 -11.58 9.61 -2.02
N LEU A 63 -12.55 8.75 -2.42
CA LEU A 63 -13.56 9.08 -3.42
C LEU A 63 -14.82 9.67 -2.78
N THR A 64 -15.34 9.02 -1.75
CA THR A 64 -16.63 9.40 -1.14
C THR A 64 -16.48 9.99 0.26
N ASN A 65 -15.28 9.94 0.84
CA ASN A 65 -15.02 10.28 2.24
C ASN A 65 -15.79 9.41 3.26
N ASP A 66 -16.44 8.33 2.81
CA ASP A 66 -17.08 7.37 3.70
C ASP A 66 -16.03 6.52 4.42
N PRO A 67 -16.32 5.99 5.63
CA PRO A 67 -15.44 5.04 6.30
C PRO A 67 -15.13 3.84 5.39
N LEU A 68 -13.84 3.54 5.19
CA LEU A 68 -13.42 2.34 4.45
C LEU A 68 -13.90 1.08 5.16
N PRO A 69 -14.05 -0.08 4.48
CA PRO A 69 -14.37 -1.33 5.18
C PRO A 69 -13.34 -1.73 6.24
N ARG A 70 -12.11 -1.24 6.11
CA ARG A 70 -11.00 -1.40 7.06
C ARG A 70 -9.90 -0.37 6.79
N PRO A 71 -8.99 -0.13 7.76
CA PRO A 71 -7.83 0.72 7.53
C PRO A 71 -6.94 0.18 6.41
N LEU A 72 -6.51 1.07 5.51
CA LEU A 72 -5.56 0.79 4.44
C LEU A 72 -4.28 1.57 4.66
N VAL A 73 -3.19 1.11 4.07
CA VAL A 73 -1.92 1.83 4.08
C VAL A 73 -1.62 2.28 2.66
N SER A 74 -1.07 3.47 2.46
CA SER A 74 -0.48 3.87 1.18
C SER A 74 0.95 4.34 1.40
N GLY A 75 1.78 4.21 0.37
CA GLY A 75 3.19 4.60 0.46
C GLY A 75 3.91 4.49 -0.87
N LEU A 76 5.12 5.04 -0.91
CA LEU A 76 5.99 5.01 -2.08
C LEU A 76 7.07 3.93 -1.87
N PRO A 77 7.08 2.84 -2.66
CA PRO A 77 8.12 1.83 -2.58
C PRO A 77 9.45 2.37 -3.15
N PRO A 78 10.61 1.82 -2.75
CA PRO A 78 11.92 2.26 -3.27
C PRO A 78 12.12 1.92 -4.75
N LYS A 79 11.42 0.90 -5.24
CA LYS A 79 11.34 0.49 -6.64
C LYS A 79 9.89 0.21 -6.98
N ARG A 80 9.53 0.29 -8.25
CA ARG A 80 8.16 -0.01 -8.68
C ARG A 80 7.76 -1.44 -8.26
N ALA A 81 6.67 -1.55 -7.51
CA ALA A 81 6.23 -2.82 -6.92
C ALA A 81 5.68 -3.80 -7.98
N TYR A 82 5.07 -3.27 -9.04
CA TYR A 82 4.54 -4.05 -10.15
C TYR A 82 4.72 -3.33 -11.48
N THR A 83 5.18 -4.06 -12.49
CA THR A 83 5.23 -3.59 -13.88
C THR A 83 4.36 -4.53 -14.70
N HIS A 84 3.39 -4.00 -15.44
CA HIS A 84 2.49 -4.82 -16.25
C HIS A 84 3.31 -5.64 -17.28
N PRO A 85 2.99 -6.91 -17.57
CA PRO A 85 3.82 -7.71 -18.45
C PRO A 85 3.84 -7.20 -19.91
N ASP A 86 2.78 -6.53 -20.38
CA ASP A 86 2.82 -5.87 -21.70
C ASP A 86 3.72 -4.62 -21.69
N GLU A 87 3.70 -3.87 -20.58
CA GLU A 87 4.60 -2.74 -20.38
C GLU A 87 6.07 -3.20 -20.31
N GLN A 88 6.36 -4.32 -19.66
CA GLN A 88 7.71 -4.90 -19.64
C GLN A 88 8.20 -5.22 -21.06
N VAL A 89 7.34 -5.76 -21.91
CA VAL A 89 7.68 -6.05 -23.32
C VAL A 89 7.91 -4.77 -24.10
N GLU A 90 7.11 -3.72 -23.89
CA GLU A 90 7.32 -2.43 -24.53
C GLU A 90 8.64 -1.78 -24.09
N ILE A 91 8.93 -1.80 -22.79
CA ILE A 91 10.19 -1.32 -22.22
C ILE A 91 11.37 -2.07 -22.87
N LEU A 92 11.36 -3.39 -22.86
CA LEU A 92 12.43 -4.20 -23.45
C LEU A 92 12.64 -3.93 -24.95
N LYS A 93 11.56 -3.75 -25.71
CA LYS A 93 11.64 -3.40 -27.14
C LYS A 93 12.23 -2.02 -27.36
N ALA A 94 11.87 -1.05 -26.51
CA ALA A 94 12.38 0.29 -26.59
C ALA A 94 13.87 0.35 -26.18
N GLU A 95 14.27 -0.30 -25.08
CA GLU A 95 15.67 -0.41 -24.65
C GLU A 95 16.55 -1.07 -25.72
N HIS A 96 16.05 -2.11 -26.39
CA HIS A 96 16.78 -2.73 -27.52
C HIS A 96 16.91 -1.80 -28.73
N LYS A 97 15.96 -0.87 -28.93
CA LYS A 97 15.97 0.07 -30.06
C LYS A 97 16.85 1.29 -29.80
N THR A 98 16.82 1.83 -28.58
CA THR A 98 17.57 3.04 -28.20
C THR A 98 18.95 2.72 -27.63
N GLY A 99 19.15 1.50 -27.10
CA GLY A 99 20.38 1.11 -26.40
C GLY A 99 20.51 1.69 -24.99
N GLU A 100 19.50 2.42 -24.52
CA GLU A 100 19.47 3.06 -23.21
C GLU A 100 18.45 2.37 -22.31
N ARG A 101 18.75 2.30 -21.01
CA ARG A 101 17.85 1.73 -20.00
C ARG A 101 16.76 2.73 -19.66
N ILE A 102 15.50 2.29 -19.70
CA ILE A 102 14.36 3.14 -19.36
C ILE A 102 14.19 3.14 -17.84
N GLU A 103 14.24 4.32 -17.23
CA GLU A 103 14.06 4.47 -15.80
C GLU A 103 12.59 4.21 -15.40
N GLN A 104 12.40 3.27 -14.48
CA GLN A 104 11.08 2.95 -13.92
C GLN A 104 10.86 3.79 -12.66
N ARG A 105 10.04 4.83 -12.77
CA ARG A 105 9.70 5.68 -11.64
C ARG A 105 8.86 4.91 -10.61
N PRO A 106 9.16 5.04 -9.30
CA PRO A 106 8.30 4.49 -8.27
C PRO A 106 6.90 5.09 -8.31
N GLU A 107 5.88 4.25 -8.17
CA GLU A 107 4.48 4.68 -8.09
C GLU A 107 3.96 4.42 -6.68
N ARG A 108 3.11 5.32 -6.17
CA ARG A 108 2.46 5.12 -4.86
C ARG A 108 1.47 3.97 -4.95
N GLU A 109 1.49 3.07 -3.97
CA GLU A 109 0.66 1.87 -3.96
C GLU A 109 -0.26 1.80 -2.74
N TRP A 110 -1.45 1.24 -2.97
CA TRP A 110 -2.36 0.82 -1.92
C TRP A 110 -1.87 -0.50 -1.33
N VAL A 111 -1.81 -0.57 -0.01
CA VAL A 111 -1.51 -1.78 0.75
C VAL A 111 -2.69 -2.12 1.64
N LEU A 112 -3.16 -3.36 1.55
CA LEU A 112 -4.25 -3.92 2.33
C LEU A 112 -3.67 -4.82 3.42
N PRO A 113 -3.67 -4.40 4.70
CA PRO A 113 -3.24 -5.23 5.81
C PRO A 113 -4.26 -6.34 6.09
N THR A 114 -3.83 -7.59 6.13
CA THR A 114 -4.62 -8.77 6.52
C THR A 114 -3.87 -9.64 7.53
N GLN A 115 -4.60 -10.46 8.27
CA GLN A 115 -4.00 -11.47 9.16
C GLN A 115 -4.26 -12.86 8.58
N LEU A 116 -3.32 -13.80 8.75
CA LEU A 116 -3.45 -15.15 8.17
C LEU A 116 -4.73 -15.88 8.63
N GLN A 117 -5.10 -15.75 9.90
CA GLN A 117 -6.29 -16.40 10.46
C GLN A 117 -7.61 -15.70 10.07
N GLU A 118 -7.53 -14.56 9.39
CA GLU A 118 -8.71 -13.79 8.98
C GLU A 118 -9.41 -14.42 7.78
N LYS A 119 -10.73 -14.63 7.89
CA LYS A 119 -11.55 -15.05 6.75
C LYS A 119 -11.92 -13.87 5.87
N MET A 120 -11.14 -13.68 4.81
CA MET A 120 -11.42 -12.73 3.74
C MET A 120 -12.26 -13.39 2.64
N SER A 121 -13.46 -12.86 2.40
CA SER A 121 -14.33 -13.30 1.30
C SER A 121 -14.15 -12.39 0.09
N LEU A 122 -14.48 -12.91 -1.10
CA LEU A 122 -14.45 -12.11 -2.33
C LEU A 122 -15.31 -10.84 -2.23
N LYS A 123 -16.45 -10.91 -1.53
CA LYS A 123 -17.31 -9.75 -1.27
C LYS A 123 -16.59 -8.66 -0.47
N LYS A 124 -15.77 -9.04 0.53
CA LYS A 124 -14.98 -8.06 1.31
C LYS A 124 -13.90 -7.42 0.45
N PHE A 125 -13.22 -8.19 -0.39
CA PHE A 125 -12.23 -7.65 -1.33
C PHE A 125 -12.87 -6.68 -2.33
N ALA A 126 -14.00 -7.05 -2.92
CA ALA A 126 -14.74 -6.17 -3.84
C ALA A 126 -15.12 -4.84 -3.16
N ALA A 127 -15.67 -4.89 -1.93
CA ALA A 127 -16.02 -3.69 -1.19
C ALA A 127 -14.81 -2.77 -0.91
N VAL A 128 -13.60 -3.33 -0.75
CA VAL A 128 -12.37 -2.54 -0.61
C VAL A 128 -12.02 -1.88 -1.96
N PHE A 129 -12.05 -2.62 -3.07
CA PHE A 129 -11.76 -2.05 -4.39
C PHE A 129 -12.76 -0.98 -4.84
N ASP A 130 -14.04 -1.16 -4.51
CA ASP A 130 -15.11 -0.21 -4.81
C ASP A 130 -14.88 1.13 -4.10
N ALA A 131 -14.36 1.10 -2.88
CA ALA A 131 -14.10 2.28 -2.06
C ALA A 131 -12.77 3.00 -2.38
N LEU A 132 -11.95 2.46 -3.29
CA LEU A 132 -10.62 2.99 -3.60
C LEU A 132 -10.53 3.71 -4.95
N SER A 133 -9.70 4.75 -4.99
CA SER A 133 -9.18 5.33 -6.23
C SER A 133 -8.11 4.43 -6.85
N THR A 134 -7.86 4.57 -8.15
CA THR A 134 -6.82 3.81 -8.88
C THR A 134 -5.42 4.06 -8.33
N VAL A 135 -5.12 5.30 -7.94
CA VAL A 135 -3.86 5.73 -7.32
C VAL A 135 -4.17 6.35 -5.96
N PRO A 136 -3.39 6.05 -4.91
CA PRO A 136 -3.64 6.63 -3.59
C PRO A 136 -3.38 8.15 -3.56
N PRO A 137 -4.13 8.91 -2.74
CA PRO A 137 -3.92 10.34 -2.57
C PRO A 137 -2.56 10.65 -1.92
N GLY A 138 -2.03 11.85 -2.15
CA GLY A 138 -0.72 12.29 -1.63
C GLY A 138 0.50 11.88 -2.47
N GLY A 139 0.32 11.64 -3.77
CA GLY A 139 1.41 11.73 -4.75
C GLY A 139 1.58 13.18 -5.21
N GLU A 140 2.76 13.55 -5.69
CA GLU A 140 3.05 14.86 -6.34
C GLU A 140 2.15 15.15 -7.56
N GLU A 141 1.25 14.23 -7.91
CA GLU A 141 0.30 14.32 -9.01
C GLU A 141 -1.07 14.91 -8.62
N GLU A 142 -1.38 15.11 -7.33
CA GLU A 142 -2.65 15.75 -6.93
C GLU A 142 -2.71 17.27 -7.18
N GLU A 143 -1.59 17.92 -7.50
CA GLU A 143 -1.58 19.31 -8.01
C GLU A 143 -1.77 19.40 -9.54
N GLY A 144 -2.08 18.29 -10.23
CA GLY A 144 -2.19 18.29 -11.70
C GLY A 144 -3.37 17.52 -12.30
N ALA A 145 -4.35 17.11 -11.49
CA ALA A 145 -5.45 16.25 -11.95
C ALA A 145 -6.66 17.01 -12.54
N ASP A 146 -6.77 18.33 -12.34
CA ASP A 146 -7.78 19.17 -13.00
C ASP A 146 -7.10 20.27 -13.83
N GLY A 147 -6.73 19.95 -15.08
CA GLY A 147 -6.44 21.00 -16.08
C GLY A 147 -5.16 20.89 -16.92
N ALA A 148 -4.51 19.73 -17.03
CA ALA A 148 -3.37 19.56 -17.94
C ALA A 148 -3.53 18.36 -18.88
N GLU A 149 -4.47 18.46 -19.82
CA GLU A 149 -4.42 17.76 -21.12
C GLU A 149 -3.30 18.33 -22.02
N GLY A 150 -2.13 18.58 -21.44
CA GLY A 150 -0.95 19.10 -22.13
C GLY A 150 0.08 18.00 -22.23
N GLU A 151 0.15 17.35 -23.39
CA GLU A 151 1.34 16.71 -23.98
C GLU A 151 2.42 16.22 -23.00
N ARG A 152 2.06 15.40 -22.00
CA ARG A 152 3.07 14.57 -21.35
C ARG A 152 3.59 13.63 -22.43
N GLU A 153 4.88 13.75 -22.78
CA GLU A 153 5.56 12.80 -23.66
C GLU A 153 5.08 11.40 -23.29
N LYS A 154 4.43 10.73 -24.25
CA LYS A 154 3.84 9.41 -24.05
C LYS A 154 4.98 8.42 -23.85
N ASN A 155 5.51 8.38 -22.63
CA ASN A 155 6.58 7.50 -22.23
C ASN A 155 6.16 6.05 -22.45
N VAL A 156 7.14 5.18 -22.68
CA VAL A 156 6.89 3.75 -22.91
C VAL A 156 6.07 3.19 -21.75
N GLY A 157 4.96 2.51 -22.04
CA GLY A 157 4.09 1.97 -21.00
C GLY A 157 3.08 2.94 -20.36
N TRP A 158 2.91 4.17 -20.86
CA TRP A 158 1.99 5.17 -20.29
C TRP A 158 0.53 4.69 -20.08
N GLN A 159 0.10 3.70 -20.88
CA GLN A 159 -1.22 3.07 -20.78
C GLN A 159 -1.39 2.19 -19.53
N TRP A 160 -0.28 1.81 -18.89
CA TRP A 160 -0.24 0.88 -17.76
C TRP A 160 0.24 1.55 -16.46
N GLN A 161 0.33 2.88 -16.47
CA GLN A 161 0.84 3.72 -15.38
C GLN A 161 -0.23 4.69 -14.86
N GLY A 162 -0.03 5.21 -13.65
CA GLY A 162 -0.88 6.25 -13.06
C GLY A 162 -2.37 5.88 -13.03
N THR A 163 -3.24 6.78 -13.47
CA THR A 163 -4.70 6.58 -13.53
C THR A 163 -5.17 5.66 -14.68
N ASN A 164 -4.31 5.40 -15.67
CA ASN A 164 -4.62 4.51 -16.79
C ASN A 164 -4.52 3.02 -16.41
N ARG A 165 -3.82 2.70 -15.32
CA ARG A 165 -3.65 1.32 -14.87
C ARG A 165 -4.93 0.74 -14.28
N GLN A 166 -5.05 -0.59 -14.30
CA GLN A 166 -6.09 -1.30 -13.56
C GLN A 166 -5.88 -1.12 -12.05
N LYS A 167 -6.99 -1.01 -11.29
CA LYS A 167 -6.94 -0.96 -9.82
C LYS A 167 -6.18 -2.19 -9.31
N ARG A 168 -5.18 -1.96 -8.46
CA ARG A 168 -4.41 -3.02 -7.81
C ARG A 168 -4.11 -2.62 -6.38
N ILE A 169 -3.98 -3.62 -5.52
CA ILE A 169 -3.60 -3.46 -4.12
C ILE A 169 -2.52 -4.48 -3.78
N LEU A 170 -1.60 -4.10 -2.90
CA LEU A 170 -0.63 -4.99 -2.30
C LEU A 170 -1.24 -5.58 -1.03
N LEU A 171 -1.63 -6.84 -1.06
CA LEU A 171 -2.13 -7.58 0.10
C LEU A 171 -0.95 -7.92 1.03
N ALA A 172 -0.91 -7.33 2.21
CA ALA A 172 0.11 -7.57 3.23
C ALA A 172 -0.46 -8.46 4.33
N THR A 173 -0.12 -9.75 4.29
CA THR A 173 -0.62 -10.75 5.24
C THR A 173 0.38 -10.95 6.36
N LEU A 174 -0.02 -10.57 7.58
CA LEU A 174 0.74 -10.79 8.80
C LEU A 174 0.51 -12.21 9.34
N HIS A 175 1.61 -12.85 9.70
CA HIS A 175 1.67 -14.14 10.38
C HIS A 175 1.93 -13.98 11.89
N ASP A 176 1.62 -15.00 12.68
CA ASP A 176 1.72 -14.95 14.14
C ASP A 176 3.19 -14.93 14.64
N ASP A 177 4.15 -15.29 13.78
CA ASP A 177 5.60 -15.16 14.02
C ASP A 177 6.15 -13.79 13.61
N SER A 178 5.27 -12.83 13.33
CA SER A 178 5.59 -11.47 12.83
C SER A 178 6.12 -11.39 11.40
N THR A 179 6.09 -12.49 10.63
CA THR A 179 6.39 -12.44 9.19
C THR A 179 5.27 -11.72 8.44
N VAL A 180 5.61 -10.80 7.54
CA VAL A 180 4.66 -10.17 6.62
C VAL A 180 4.91 -10.68 5.21
N VAL A 181 3.86 -11.16 4.54
CA VAL A 181 3.92 -11.64 3.16
C VAL A 181 3.10 -10.72 2.26
N TYR A 182 3.71 -10.32 1.15
CA TYR A 182 3.10 -9.39 0.20
C TYR A 182 2.66 -10.09 -1.09
N TYR A 183 1.41 -9.90 -1.48
CA TYR A 183 0.85 -10.37 -2.74
C TYR A 183 0.24 -9.22 -3.52
N ILE A 184 0.37 -9.21 -4.84
CA ILE A 184 -0.31 -8.23 -5.68
C ILE A 184 -1.68 -8.79 -6.07
N MET A 185 -2.72 -8.00 -5.84
CA MET A 185 -4.09 -8.33 -6.20
C MET A 185 -4.63 -7.26 -7.17
N HIS A 186 -5.20 -7.72 -8.28
CA HIS A 186 -5.80 -6.85 -9.29
C HIS A 186 -7.32 -6.91 -9.22
N ASP A 187 -7.96 -5.79 -9.55
CA ASP A 187 -9.39 -5.76 -9.83
C ASP A 187 -9.65 -6.27 -11.25
N GLY A 188 -10.26 -7.45 -11.36
CA GLY A 188 -10.58 -8.10 -12.63
C GLY A 188 -9.64 -9.23 -13.05
N ILE A 189 -9.92 -9.79 -14.24
CA ILE A 189 -9.20 -10.95 -14.78
C ILE A 189 -8.07 -10.50 -15.71
N VAL A 190 -6.84 -10.91 -15.40
CA VAL A 190 -5.72 -10.79 -16.33
C VAL A 190 -5.87 -11.89 -17.38
N LYS A 191 -5.92 -11.53 -18.66
CA LYS A 191 -6.09 -12.53 -19.74
C LYS A 191 -4.94 -13.54 -19.70
N PRO A 192 -5.22 -14.86 -19.59
CA PRO A 192 -4.17 -15.86 -19.63
C PRO A 192 -3.50 -15.82 -21.00
N ARG A 193 -2.16 -15.82 -21.01
CA ARG A 193 -1.42 -15.92 -22.26
C ARG A 193 -1.49 -17.37 -22.75
N GLN A 194 -1.96 -17.56 -23.98
CA GLN A 194 -1.63 -18.76 -24.72
C GLN A 194 -0.18 -18.58 -25.19
N ASN A 195 0.69 -19.48 -24.75
CA ASN A 195 2.07 -19.58 -25.22
C ASN A 195 2.12 -20.15 -26.63
#